data_AF-A0A4E9EPC7-F1
#
_entry.id   AF-A0A4E9EPC7-F1
#
_cell.length_a   1.000
_cell.length_b   1.000
_cell.length_c   1.000
_cell.angle_alpha   90.00
_cell.angle_beta   90.00
_cell.angle_gamma   90.00
#
_symmetry.space_group_name_H-M   'P 1'
#
loop_
_entity.id
_entity.type
_entity.pdbx_description
1 polymer ?
#
loop_
_entity_poly.entity_id
_entity_poly.type
_entity_poly.pdbx_seq_one_letter_code
_entity_poly.pdbx_strand_id
1 'polypeptide(L)'
;MVPRAGNMSSIIIRTADQTKRRLCEVLNEIKRLNLDSVDQMTTTDETIRLHQERRRITQEKIMHIQIYIGALESVNTEWKQFIQQISVSTKRKEEEDGYLQINDDESGITNLILQAKQTVVILKMYQNDSEFILQRLNQPMVREETTQPKEPTQAAIHQQAIPDIHKLNYLITCLKGDALQAIRGYDITPENYSIVRNVLVAP
;
A
#
# COMPACT_ATOMS: atom_id res chain seq x y z
N MET A 1 17.65 39.66 -32.89
CA MET A 1 16.24 39.41 -33.26
C MET A 1 15.50 39.06 -31.98
N VAL A 2 14.61 39.94 -31.50
CA VAL A 2 13.74 39.60 -30.37
C VAL A 2 12.62 38.71 -30.93
N PRO A 3 12.45 37.45 -30.47
CA PRO A 3 11.33 36.62 -30.92
C PRO A 3 10.02 37.37 -30.67
N ARG A 4 9.14 37.42 -31.68
CA ARG A 4 7.81 38.04 -31.53
C ARG A 4 7.14 37.40 -30.30
N ALA A 5 6.88 38.19 -29.26
CA ALA A 5 6.42 37.72 -27.96
C ALA A 5 5.20 36.77 -28.04
N GLY A 6 4.29 36.98 -29.00
CA GLY A 6 3.15 36.09 -29.22
C GLY A 6 3.48 34.68 -29.72
N ASN A 7 4.71 34.40 -30.14
CA ASN A 7 5.14 33.05 -30.53
C ASN A 7 5.57 32.21 -29.31
N MET A 8 6.08 32.83 -28.24
CA MET A 8 6.52 32.11 -27.05
C MET A 8 5.33 31.73 -26.17
N SER A 9 4.45 32.69 -25.85
CA SER A 9 3.25 32.39 -25.04
C SER A 9 2.33 31.37 -25.70
N SER A 10 2.13 31.46 -27.02
CA SER A 10 1.33 30.45 -27.75
C SER A 10 1.93 29.03 -27.69
N ILE A 11 3.25 28.88 -27.71
CA ILE A 11 3.92 27.57 -27.53
C ILE A 11 3.71 27.05 -26.11
N ILE A 12 3.89 27.91 -25.10
CA ILE A 12 3.68 27.57 -23.68
C ILE A 12 2.22 27.15 -23.44
N ILE A 13 1.25 27.96 -23.87
CA ILE A 13 -0.20 27.69 -23.75
C ILE A 13 -0.55 26.35 -24.40
N ARG A 14 -0.13 26.14 -25.65
CA ARG A 14 -0.40 24.88 -26.36
C ARG A 14 0.17 23.66 -25.61
N THR A 15 1.35 23.81 -25.02
CA THR A 15 2.00 22.73 -24.24
C THR A 15 1.27 22.50 -22.92
N ALA A 16 0.80 23.56 -22.26
CA ALA A 16 -0.05 23.49 -21.08
C ALA A 16 -1.34 22.73 -21.39
N ASP A 17 -2.07 23.13 -22.43
CA ASP A 17 -3.36 22.54 -22.81
C ASP A 17 -3.22 21.06 -23.20
N GLN A 18 -2.19 20.72 -23.97
CA GLN A 18 -1.92 19.34 -24.33
C GLN A 18 -1.63 18.49 -23.09
N THR A 19 -0.78 18.97 -22.19
CA THR A 19 -0.45 18.25 -20.96
C THR A 19 -1.64 18.13 -20.01
N LYS A 20 -2.42 19.21 -19.85
CA LYS A 20 -3.68 19.22 -19.08
C LYS A 20 -4.63 18.13 -19.58
N ARG A 21 -4.85 18.05 -20.90
CA ARG A 21 -5.71 17.03 -21.51
C ARG A 21 -5.26 15.62 -21.18
N ARG A 22 -3.95 15.32 -21.35
CA ARG A 22 -3.38 14.00 -21.06
C ARG A 22 -3.48 13.63 -19.58
N LEU A 23 -3.24 14.59 -18.69
CA LEU A 23 -3.40 14.38 -17.26
C LEU A 23 -4.86 14.08 -16.90
N CYS A 24 -5.81 14.85 -17.42
CA CYS A 24 -7.24 14.60 -17.22
C CYS A 24 -7.67 13.22 -17.74
N GLU A 25 -7.17 12.78 -18.89
CA GLU A 25 -7.40 11.43 -19.43
C GLU A 25 -6.97 10.35 -18.42
N VAL A 26 -5.74 10.42 -17.92
CA VAL A 26 -5.21 9.45 -16.94
C VAL A 26 -5.97 9.50 -15.61
N LEU A 27 -6.30 10.69 -15.09
CA LEU A 27 -7.08 10.82 -13.86
C LEU A 27 -8.48 10.20 -14.02
N ASN A 28 -9.11 10.37 -15.18
CA ASN A 28 -10.40 9.75 -15.47
C ASN A 28 -10.32 8.24 -15.65
N GLU A 29 -9.23 7.72 -16.23
CA GLU A 29 -8.97 6.29 -16.28
C GLU A 29 -8.84 5.70 -14.87
N ILE A 30 -8.12 6.37 -13.97
CA ILE A 30 -7.94 5.92 -12.59
C ILE A 30 -9.25 5.86 -11.83
N LYS A 31 -10.13 6.85 -11.99
CA LYS A 31 -11.48 6.84 -11.38
C LYS A 31 -12.33 5.64 -11.85
N ARG A 32 -12.03 5.07 -13.01
CA ARG A 32 -12.69 3.87 -13.55
C ARG A 32 -12.01 2.58 -13.12
N LEU A 33 -10.80 2.63 -12.56
CA LEU A 33 -10.15 1.47 -11.99
C LEU A 33 -10.88 1.11 -10.69
N ASN A 34 -11.56 -0.02 -10.67
CA ASN A 34 -12.18 -0.56 -9.46
C ASN A 34 -11.09 -1.14 -8.54
N LEU A 35 -10.46 -0.30 -7.71
CA LEU A 35 -9.36 -0.69 -6.82
C LEU A 35 -9.82 -1.22 -5.46
N ASP A 36 -11.09 -0.98 -5.10
CA ASP A 36 -11.66 -1.32 -3.78
C ASP A 36 -12.14 -2.77 -3.68
N SER A 37 -12.45 -3.43 -4.80
CA SER A 37 -13.18 -4.71 -4.79
C SER A 37 -12.31 -5.97 -4.64
N VAL A 38 -11.11 -5.87 -4.07
CA VAL A 38 -10.14 -6.97 -4.13
C VAL A 38 -10.37 -8.05 -3.05
N ASP A 39 -11.07 -7.72 -1.97
CA ASP A 39 -11.12 -8.55 -0.76
C ASP A 39 -12.11 -9.74 -0.81
N GLN A 40 -12.65 -10.10 -1.99
CA GLN A 40 -13.70 -11.13 -2.14
C GLN A 40 -13.29 -12.37 -2.96
N MET A 41 -12.00 -12.70 -3.05
CA MET A 41 -11.51 -13.86 -3.82
C MET A 41 -11.66 -15.19 -3.06
N THR A 42 -11.82 -16.30 -3.81
CA THR A 42 -12.01 -17.65 -3.28
C THR A 42 -10.70 -18.41 -3.03
N THR A 43 -9.60 -18.07 -3.71
CA THR A 43 -8.31 -18.76 -3.58
C THR A 43 -7.11 -17.83 -3.32
N THR A 44 -6.07 -18.38 -2.68
CA THR A 44 -4.80 -17.68 -2.43
C THR A 44 -4.09 -17.25 -3.72
N ASP A 45 -4.04 -18.12 -4.73
CA ASP A 45 -3.35 -17.84 -6.00
C ASP A 45 -4.02 -16.72 -6.80
N GLU A 46 -5.36 -16.70 -6.83
CA GLU A 46 -6.11 -15.61 -7.47
C GLU A 46 -5.89 -14.28 -6.75
N THR A 47 -5.85 -14.31 -5.41
CA THR A 47 -5.54 -13.15 -4.58
C THR A 47 -4.14 -12.60 -4.89
N ILE A 48 -3.12 -13.47 -4.95
CA ILE A 48 -1.75 -13.08 -5.31
C ILE A 48 -1.72 -12.45 -6.70
N ARG A 49 -2.28 -13.11 -7.72
CA ARG A 49 -2.28 -12.61 -9.10
C ARG A 49 -2.94 -11.23 -9.20
N LEU A 50 -4.07 -11.04 -8.52
CA LEU A 50 -4.78 -9.77 -8.56
C LEU A 50 -3.99 -8.67 -7.86
N HIS A 51 -3.45 -8.90 -6.65
CA HIS A 51 -2.66 -7.86 -5.97
C HIS A 51 -1.38 -7.51 -6.72
N GLN A 52 -0.75 -8.47 -7.41
CA GLN A 52 0.37 -8.22 -8.32
C GLN A 52 -0.05 -7.32 -9.49
N GLU A 53 -1.19 -7.60 -10.12
CA GLU A 53 -1.72 -6.79 -11.22
C GLU A 53 -2.12 -5.39 -10.76
N ARG A 54 -2.79 -5.27 -9.60
CA ARG A 54 -3.11 -3.97 -8.98
C ARG A 54 -1.83 -3.17 -8.74
N ARG A 55 -0.77 -3.79 -8.23
CA ARG A 55 0.53 -3.15 -8.02
C ARG A 55 1.14 -2.67 -9.35
N ARG A 56 1.08 -3.48 -10.40
CA ARG A 56 1.59 -3.14 -11.74
C ARG A 56 0.84 -1.93 -12.33
N ILE A 57 -0.49 -1.97 -12.31
CA ILE A 57 -1.34 -0.91 -12.85
C ILE A 57 -1.14 0.40 -12.06
N THR A 58 -1.19 0.34 -10.73
CA THR A 58 -1.01 1.53 -9.88
C THR A 58 0.36 2.17 -10.10
N GLN A 59 1.43 1.37 -10.18
CA GLN A 59 2.77 1.86 -10.48
C GLN A 59 2.85 2.54 -11.85
N GLU A 60 2.28 1.94 -12.90
CA GLU A 60 2.22 2.52 -14.24
C GLU A 60 1.50 3.88 -14.23
N LYS A 61 0.33 3.95 -13.58
CA LYS A 61 -0.45 5.19 -13.46
C LYS A 61 0.28 6.27 -12.67
N ILE A 62 0.97 5.92 -11.59
CA ILE A 62 1.82 6.84 -10.83
C ILE A 62 2.89 7.44 -11.74
N MET A 63 3.59 6.62 -12.53
CA MET A 63 4.63 7.09 -13.45
C MET A 63 4.09 8.09 -14.47
N HIS A 64 2.98 7.78 -15.13
CA HIS A 64 2.35 8.70 -16.10
C HIS A 64 1.91 10.01 -15.46
N ILE A 65 1.26 9.95 -14.28
CA ILE A 65 0.87 11.17 -13.56
C ILE A 65 2.09 12.03 -13.22
N GLN A 66 3.17 11.43 -12.71
CA GLN A 66 4.38 12.17 -12.34
C GLN A 66 5.03 12.87 -13.52
N ILE A 67 5.05 12.23 -14.71
CA ILE A 67 5.52 12.85 -15.96
C ILE A 67 4.70 14.11 -16.27
N TYR A 68 3.37 14.01 -16.20
CA TYR A 68 2.50 15.15 -16.51
C TYR A 68 2.52 16.25 -15.45
N ILE A 69 2.66 15.89 -14.16
CA ILE A 69 2.89 16.87 -13.09
C ILE A 69 4.17 17.66 -13.39
N GLY A 70 5.28 16.98 -13.66
CA GLY A 70 6.55 17.65 -13.93
C GLY A 70 6.49 18.56 -15.16
N ALA A 71 5.82 18.12 -16.23
CA ALA A 71 5.61 18.93 -17.42
C ALA A 71 4.76 20.19 -17.13
N LEU A 72 3.65 20.05 -16.38
CA LEU A 72 2.84 21.20 -15.98
C LEU A 72 3.57 22.15 -15.03
N GLU A 73 4.36 21.63 -14.09
CA GLU A 73 5.18 22.44 -13.19
C GLU A 73 6.24 23.25 -13.96
N SER A 74 6.89 22.64 -14.96
CA SER A 74 7.84 23.32 -15.85
C SER A 74 7.16 24.43 -16.63
N VAL A 75 6.07 24.09 -17.35
CA VAL A 75 5.31 25.06 -18.16
C VAL A 75 4.77 26.21 -17.31
N ASN A 76 4.26 25.92 -16.11
CA ASN A 76 3.79 26.94 -15.19
C ASN A 76 4.91 27.89 -14.73
N THR A 77 6.10 27.34 -14.49
CA THR A 77 7.28 28.12 -14.08
C THR A 77 7.80 28.97 -15.24
N GLU A 78 7.95 28.38 -16.42
CA GLU A 78 8.39 29.06 -17.65
C GLU A 78 7.45 30.22 -18.01
N TRP A 79 6.12 30.01 -17.90
CA TRP A 79 5.16 31.06 -18.19
C TRP A 79 5.26 32.23 -17.20
N LYS A 80 5.33 31.94 -15.89
CA LYS A 80 5.51 32.99 -14.87
C LYS A 80 6.79 33.79 -15.09
N GLN A 81 7.90 33.11 -15.42
CA GLN A 81 9.16 33.78 -15.74
C GLN A 81 9.07 34.62 -17.01
N PHE A 82 8.42 34.10 -18.05
CA PHE A 82 8.19 34.84 -19.29
C PHE A 82 7.41 36.13 -19.03
N ILE A 83 6.29 36.04 -18.30
CA ILE A 83 5.46 37.20 -17.92
C ILE A 83 6.31 38.26 -17.21
N GLN A 84 7.11 37.85 -16.22
CA GLN A 84 7.97 38.77 -15.46
C GLN A 84 9.03 39.47 -16.32
N GLN A 85 9.52 38.81 -17.38
CA GLN A 85 10.51 39.38 -18.29
C GLN A 85 9.93 40.41 -19.27
N ILE A 86 8.61 40.45 -19.47
CA ILE A 86 7.98 41.41 -20.38
C ILE A 86 8.15 42.82 -19.80
N SER A 87 8.93 43.66 -20.49
CA SER A 87 9.17 45.05 -20.05
C SER A 87 7.97 45.98 -20.29
N VAL A 88 7.16 45.71 -21.32
CA VAL A 88 6.00 46.53 -21.69
C VAL A 88 4.80 46.18 -20.80
N SER A 89 4.35 47.12 -19.97
CA SER A 89 3.30 46.90 -18.97
C SER A 89 1.97 46.39 -19.54
N THR A 90 1.52 46.92 -20.68
CA THR A 90 0.27 46.49 -21.32
C THR A 90 0.33 45.02 -21.75
N LYS A 91 1.41 44.63 -22.43
CA LYS A 91 1.65 43.24 -22.83
C LYS A 91 1.80 42.30 -21.64
N ARG A 92 2.46 42.76 -20.58
CA ARG A 92 2.58 41.98 -19.35
C ARG A 92 1.20 41.70 -18.76
N LYS A 93 0.35 42.71 -18.68
CA LYS A 93 -1.02 42.59 -18.18
C LYS A 93 -1.86 41.64 -19.05
N GLU A 94 -1.76 41.73 -20.38
CA GLU A 94 -2.43 40.79 -21.29
C GLU A 94 -2.05 39.33 -21.02
N GLU A 95 -0.76 39.06 -20.78
CA GLU A 95 -0.27 37.71 -20.47
C GLU A 95 -0.61 37.27 -19.02
N GLU A 96 -0.64 38.20 -18.06
CA GLU A 96 -1.12 37.96 -16.69
C GLU A 96 -2.61 37.57 -16.69
N ASP A 97 -3.44 38.31 -17.43
CA ASP A 97 -4.88 38.03 -17.57
C ASP A 97 -5.11 36.67 -18.24
N GLY A 98 -4.32 36.32 -19.26
CA GLY A 98 -4.35 34.99 -19.88
C GLY A 98 -3.93 33.85 -18.93
N TYR A 99 -2.91 34.10 -18.10
CA TYR A 99 -2.50 33.15 -17.05
C TYR A 99 -3.54 32.97 -15.94
N LEU A 100 -4.26 34.04 -15.58
CA LEU A 100 -5.39 33.95 -14.65
C LEU A 100 -6.52 33.13 -15.28
N GLN A 101 -6.88 33.42 -16.53
CA GLN A 101 -7.94 32.73 -17.24
C GLN A 101 -7.71 31.21 -17.31
N ILE A 102 -6.48 30.76 -17.59
CA ILE A 102 -6.20 29.31 -17.67
C ILE A 102 -6.26 28.59 -16.31
N ASN A 103 -6.23 29.35 -15.20
CA ASN A 103 -6.28 28.83 -13.83
C ASN A 103 -7.59 29.14 -13.10
N ASP A 104 -8.57 29.77 -13.77
CA ASP A 104 -9.81 30.25 -13.17
C ASP A 104 -10.79 29.11 -12.83
N ASP A 105 -10.62 27.93 -13.45
CA ASP A 105 -11.51 26.78 -13.26
C ASP A 105 -10.85 25.59 -12.51
N GLU A 106 -11.66 24.57 -12.21
CA GLU A 106 -11.19 23.32 -11.58
C GLU A 106 -10.17 22.56 -12.44
N SER A 107 -10.14 22.83 -13.74
CA SER A 107 -9.16 22.32 -14.70
C SER A 107 -7.93 23.23 -14.81
N GLY A 108 -7.78 24.21 -13.93
CA GLY A 108 -6.61 25.07 -13.87
C GLY A 108 -5.31 24.28 -13.67
N ILE A 109 -4.19 24.79 -14.18
CA ILE A 109 -2.89 24.12 -14.06
C ILE A 109 -2.58 23.78 -12.59
N THR A 110 -2.78 24.76 -11.69
CA THR A 110 -2.49 24.57 -10.26
C THR A 110 -3.44 23.56 -9.61
N ASN A 111 -4.74 23.62 -9.93
CA ASN A 111 -5.75 22.70 -9.42
C ASN A 111 -5.51 21.26 -9.89
N LEU A 112 -5.21 21.07 -11.18
CA LEU A 112 -4.88 19.76 -11.74
C LEU A 112 -3.59 19.18 -11.13
N ILE A 113 -2.55 19.98 -10.94
CA ILE A 113 -1.33 19.51 -10.24
C ILE A 113 -1.67 19.03 -8.83
N LEU A 114 -2.49 19.78 -8.08
CA LEU A 114 -2.89 19.40 -6.73
C LEU A 114 -3.69 18.09 -6.72
N GLN A 115 -4.73 17.98 -7.55
CA GLN A 115 -5.54 16.76 -7.68
C GLN A 115 -4.68 15.55 -8.09
N ALA A 116 -3.75 15.76 -9.01
CA ALA A 116 -2.83 14.72 -9.47
C ALA A 116 -1.89 14.25 -8.35
N LYS A 117 -1.32 15.17 -7.56
CA LYS A 117 -0.49 14.84 -6.39
C LYS A 117 -1.29 14.05 -5.34
N GLN A 118 -2.53 14.44 -5.07
CA GLN A 118 -3.42 13.70 -4.17
C GLN A 118 -3.72 12.29 -4.70
N THR A 119 -3.98 12.16 -6.00
CA THR A 119 -4.20 10.87 -6.66
C THR A 119 -2.97 9.96 -6.54
N VAL A 120 -1.76 10.51 -6.70
CA VAL A 120 -0.52 9.73 -6.48
C VAL A 120 -0.42 9.21 -5.05
N VAL A 121 -0.79 9.99 -4.04
CA VAL A 121 -0.81 9.52 -2.63
C VAL A 121 -1.76 8.35 -2.48
N ILE A 122 -2.99 8.47 -3.00
CA ILE A 122 -4.00 7.42 -2.95
C ILE A 122 -3.51 6.13 -3.64
N LEU A 123 -2.96 6.24 -4.85
CA LEU A 123 -2.42 5.08 -5.58
C LEU A 123 -1.27 4.39 -4.82
N LYS A 124 -0.41 5.16 -4.14
CA LYS A 124 0.64 4.61 -3.29
C LYS A 124 0.08 3.86 -2.08
N MET A 125 -1.04 4.31 -1.51
CA MET A 125 -1.71 3.56 -0.45
C MET A 125 -2.18 2.19 -0.94
N TYR A 126 -2.87 2.12 -2.08
CA TYR A 126 -3.25 0.82 -2.68
C TYR A 126 -2.05 -0.07 -3.03
N GLN A 127 -0.94 0.53 -3.46
CA GLN A 127 0.31 -0.18 -3.73
C GLN A 127 0.86 -0.82 -2.45
N ASN A 128 0.92 -0.06 -1.35
CA ASN A 128 1.38 -0.54 -0.05
C ASN A 128 0.46 -1.62 0.52
N ASP A 129 -0.86 -1.47 0.39
CA ASP A 129 -1.83 -2.48 0.84
C ASP A 129 -1.66 -3.79 0.05
N SER A 130 -1.47 -3.68 -1.28
CA SER A 130 -1.12 -4.83 -2.11
C SER A 130 0.18 -5.50 -1.68
N GLU A 131 1.22 -4.71 -1.40
CA GLU A 131 2.51 -5.24 -0.97
C GLU A 131 2.41 -5.94 0.39
N PHE A 132 1.68 -5.37 1.34
CA PHE A 132 1.42 -5.98 2.64
C PHE A 132 0.71 -7.34 2.50
N ILE A 133 -0.33 -7.42 1.67
CA ILE A 133 -1.06 -8.68 1.43
C ILE A 133 -0.16 -9.70 0.75
N LEU A 134 0.59 -9.30 -0.29
CA LEU A 134 1.53 -10.18 -0.98
C LEU A 134 2.63 -10.70 -0.06
N GLN A 135 3.17 -9.86 0.85
CA GLN A 135 4.16 -10.30 1.84
C GLN A 135 3.56 -11.32 2.80
N ARG A 136 2.32 -11.11 3.28
CA ARG A 136 1.65 -12.06 4.17
C ARG A 136 1.37 -13.40 3.49
N LEU A 137 1.01 -13.39 2.21
CA LEU A 137 0.73 -14.61 1.45
C LEU A 137 2.01 -15.35 1.03
N ASN A 138 3.11 -14.63 0.80
CA ASN A 138 4.41 -15.21 0.47
C ASN A 138 5.24 -15.60 1.70
N GLN A 139 4.82 -15.23 2.92
CA GLN A 139 5.46 -15.78 4.10
C GLN A 139 5.34 -17.30 4.01
N PRO A 140 6.46 -18.06 4.11
CA PRO A 140 6.32 -19.46 4.43
C PRO A 140 5.50 -19.46 5.72
N MET A 141 4.32 -20.09 5.70
CA MET A 141 3.76 -20.53 6.96
C MET A 141 4.92 -21.23 7.64
N VAL A 142 5.31 -20.81 8.84
CA VAL A 142 6.11 -21.66 9.72
C VAL A 142 5.19 -22.81 10.12
N ARG A 143 4.92 -23.66 9.14
CA ARG A 143 4.68 -25.08 9.22
C ARG A 143 5.98 -25.58 8.60
N GLU A 144 7.03 -25.76 9.39
CA GLU A 144 7.39 -27.14 9.72
C GLU A 144 6.79 -28.11 8.70
N GLU A 145 7.38 -28.16 7.51
CA GLU A 145 7.35 -29.37 6.73
C GLU A 145 8.05 -30.42 7.58
N THR A 146 7.31 -31.22 8.32
CA THR A 146 7.67 -32.63 8.51
C THR A 146 6.41 -33.43 8.84
N THR A 147 5.93 -34.11 7.80
CA THR A 147 5.65 -35.54 7.88
C THR A 147 4.81 -36.00 9.07
N GLN A 148 3.55 -35.58 9.13
CA GLN A 148 2.63 -35.88 10.23
C GLN A 148 3.21 -35.53 11.61
N PRO A 149 2.58 -34.63 12.38
CA PRO A 149 2.75 -34.74 13.81
C PRO A 149 2.13 -36.10 14.16
N LYS A 150 2.98 -37.14 14.29
CA LYS A 150 2.97 -37.85 15.55
C LYS A 150 3.14 -36.72 16.54
N GLU A 151 2.02 -36.17 17.03
CA GLU A 151 2.00 -35.42 18.28
C GLU A 151 3.03 -36.14 19.12
N PRO A 152 4.14 -35.49 19.52
CA PRO A 152 5.11 -36.17 20.34
C PRO A 152 4.26 -36.69 21.49
N THR A 153 4.07 -38.01 21.52
CA THR A 153 3.15 -38.65 22.46
C THR A 153 3.56 -38.10 23.80
N GLN A 154 2.64 -37.92 24.74
CA GLN A 154 2.93 -37.31 26.04
C GLN A 154 4.29 -37.76 26.62
N ALA A 155 4.67 -39.03 26.40
CA ALA A 155 6.00 -39.61 26.61
C ALA A 155 7.23 -38.91 25.98
N ALA A 156 7.17 -38.44 24.73
CA ALA A 156 8.28 -37.84 23.98
C ALA A 156 8.64 -36.43 24.46
N ILE A 157 7.65 -35.57 24.80
CA ILE A 157 7.93 -34.25 25.37
C ILE A 157 8.61 -34.37 26.74
N HIS A 158 8.29 -35.41 27.50
CA HIS A 158 8.94 -35.67 28.78
C HIS A 158 10.45 -35.91 28.67
N GLN A 159 10.93 -36.44 27.53
CA GLN A 159 12.35 -36.74 27.31
C GLN A 159 13.14 -35.55 26.72
N GLN A 160 12.46 -34.51 26.26
CA GLN A 160 13.12 -33.33 25.69
C GLN A 160 13.68 -32.43 26.80
N ALA A 161 14.84 -31.82 26.55
CA ALA A 161 15.52 -30.86 27.43
C ALA A 161 14.84 -29.48 27.42
N ILE A 162 13.51 -29.47 27.57
CA ILE A 162 12.67 -28.28 27.63
C ILE A 162 12.39 -27.96 29.11
N PRO A 163 12.29 -26.68 29.52
CA PRO A 163 11.89 -26.30 30.87
C PRO A 163 10.54 -26.88 31.27
N ASP A 164 10.40 -27.34 32.53
CA ASP A 164 9.20 -28.03 33.00
C ASP A 164 7.93 -27.18 32.94
N ILE A 165 8.05 -25.85 33.02
CA ILE A 165 6.91 -24.94 32.81
C ILE A 165 6.31 -25.05 31.40
N HIS A 166 7.14 -25.23 30.37
CA HIS A 166 6.63 -25.42 29.00
C HIS A 166 6.05 -26.81 28.82
N LYS A 167 6.61 -27.84 29.47
CA LYS A 167 6.03 -29.18 29.49
C LYS A 167 4.66 -29.18 30.16
N LEU A 168 4.51 -28.45 31.28
CA LEU A 168 3.23 -28.31 31.98
C LEU A 168 2.20 -27.53 31.15
N ASN A 169 2.60 -26.42 30.52
CA ASN A 169 1.71 -25.67 29.63
C ASN A 169 1.21 -26.52 28.46
N TYR A 170 2.11 -27.27 27.80
CA TYR A 170 1.72 -28.18 26.74
C TYR A 170 0.77 -29.26 27.26
N LEU A 171 1.11 -29.88 28.40
CA LEU A 171 0.28 -30.89 29.04
C LEU A 171 -1.15 -30.38 29.30
N ILE A 172 -1.30 -29.19 29.87
CA ILE A 172 -2.61 -28.56 30.10
C ILE A 172 -3.39 -28.38 28.79
N THR A 173 -2.73 -27.95 27.70
CA THR A 173 -3.40 -27.77 26.40
C THR A 173 -3.87 -29.08 25.76
N CYS A 174 -3.27 -30.21 26.13
CA CYS A 174 -3.65 -31.53 25.64
C CYS A 174 -4.77 -32.19 26.46
N LEU A 175 -4.92 -31.83 27.74
CA LEU A 175 -5.88 -32.46 28.65
C LEU A 175 -7.31 -32.01 28.37
N LYS A 176 -8.25 -32.95 28.44
CA LYS A 176 -9.70 -32.72 28.29
C LYS A 176 -10.46 -33.55 29.30
N GLY A 177 -11.68 -33.13 29.63
CA GLY A 177 -12.59 -33.87 30.51
C GLY A 177 -12.03 -34.05 31.92
N ASP A 178 -12.21 -35.24 32.49
CA ASP A 178 -11.85 -35.57 33.87
C ASP A 178 -10.36 -35.37 34.16
N ALA A 179 -9.50 -35.63 33.19
CA ALA A 179 -8.05 -35.45 33.33
C ALA A 179 -7.67 -33.97 33.51
N LEU A 180 -8.36 -33.05 32.83
CA LEU A 180 -8.19 -31.61 33.04
C LEU A 180 -8.77 -31.16 34.38
N GLN A 181 -9.89 -31.76 34.82
CA GLN A 181 -10.48 -31.47 36.13
C GLN A 181 -9.58 -31.93 37.29
N ALA A 182 -8.93 -33.09 37.16
CA ALA A 182 -8.04 -33.64 38.17
C ALA A 182 -6.87 -32.70 38.50
N ILE A 183 -6.47 -31.85 37.55
CA ILE A 183 -5.32 -30.96 37.69
C ILE A 183 -5.70 -29.49 37.96
N ARG A 184 -6.99 -29.16 38.02
CA ARG A 184 -7.48 -27.77 38.07
C ARG A 184 -7.10 -27.01 39.34
N GLY A 185 -6.72 -27.73 40.40
CA GLY A 185 -6.27 -27.17 41.68
C GLY A 185 -4.76 -26.95 41.79
N TYR A 186 -3.97 -27.27 40.76
CA TYR A 186 -2.51 -27.07 40.78
C TYR A 186 -2.12 -25.77 40.11
N ASP A 187 -1.23 -25.01 40.75
CA ASP A 187 -0.63 -23.82 40.16
C ASP A 187 0.29 -24.19 38.99
N ILE A 188 0.35 -23.33 37.97
CA ILE A 188 1.22 -23.52 36.81
C ILE A 188 2.64 -23.08 37.18
N THR A 189 3.38 -23.97 37.85
CA THR A 189 4.79 -23.79 38.23
C THR A 189 5.65 -24.96 37.75
N PRO A 190 6.97 -24.77 37.55
CA PRO A 190 7.88 -25.86 37.18
C PRO A 190 7.83 -27.05 38.17
N GLU A 191 7.68 -26.79 39.46
CA GLU A 191 7.68 -27.81 40.52
C GLU A 191 6.44 -28.70 40.45
N ASN A 192 5.29 -28.11 40.10
CA ASN A 192 4.01 -28.83 40.01
C ASN A 192 3.93 -29.76 38.81
N TYR A 193 4.79 -29.61 37.79
CA TYR A 193 4.80 -30.49 36.63
C TYR A 193 4.95 -31.97 37.01
N SER A 194 5.88 -32.30 37.92
CA SER A 194 6.09 -33.68 38.39
C SER A 194 4.89 -34.21 39.19
N ILE A 195 4.23 -33.34 39.94
CA ILE A 195 3.05 -33.69 40.75
C ILE A 195 1.85 -33.96 39.84
N VAL A 196 1.55 -33.04 38.92
CA VAL A 196 0.49 -33.17 37.92
C VAL A 196 0.67 -34.45 37.09
N ARG A 197 1.92 -34.75 36.70
CA ARG A 197 2.23 -36.01 36.01
C ARG A 197 1.88 -37.24 36.84
N ASN A 198 2.25 -37.27 38.12
CA ASN A 198 1.95 -38.40 38.99
C ASN A 198 0.44 -38.58 39.20
N VAL A 199 -0.32 -37.48 39.30
CA VAL A 199 -1.79 -37.52 39.39
C VAL A 199 -2.41 -38.15 38.15
N LEU A 200 -1.89 -37.81 36.96
CA LEU A 200 -2.42 -38.29 35.68
C LEU A 200 -2.01 -39.74 35.34
N VAL A 201 -0.94 -40.26 35.95
CA VAL A 201 -0.42 -41.63 35.73
C VAL A 201 -0.77 -42.57 36.89
N ALA A 202 -1.37 -42.07 37.97
CA ALA A 202 -1.83 -42.89 39.07
C ALA A 202 -2.84 -43.96 38.56
N PRO A 203 -2.74 -45.21 39.05
CA PRO A 203 -3.56 -46.34 38.58
C PRO A 203 -5.05 -46.19 38.87
#